data_AF-A0A536ZMF9-F1
#
_entry.id   AF-A0A536ZMF9-F1
#
_cell.length_a   1.000
_cell.length_b   1.000
_cell.length_c   1.000
_cell.angle_alpha   90.00
_cell.angle_beta   90.00
_cell.angle_gamma   90.00
#
_symmetry.space_group_name_H-M   'P 1'
#
loop_
_entity.id
_entity.type
_entity.pdbx_description
1 polymer ?
#
loop_
_entity_poly.entity_id
_entity_poly.type
_entity_poly.pdbx_seq_one_letter_code
_entity_poly.pdbx_strand_id
1 'polypeptide(L)'
;MNDSLISGALSFGVGGAPPMLTLWDKTRSGIQVKGVCAEATMPLLLNTRNPSLKTVADLTEKDKIAVGAVKVSIQARLLQMAAAKAFGDAEFARFDALTVGMNSPDASAALRSGAGEVNTNFSLPPFQYAEIKVPGIHTLASSNDIMGGPHTFTMV
;
A
#
# COMPACT_ATOMS: atom_id res chain seq x y z
N MET A 1 15.93 6.84 2.94
CA MET A 1 16.22 5.52 3.53
C MET A 1 17.09 4.68 2.60
N ASN A 2 16.62 4.30 1.40
CA ASN A 2 17.41 3.45 0.48
C ASN A 2 18.81 4.01 0.20
N ASP A 3 18.93 5.29 -0.15
CA ASP A 3 20.25 5.91 -0.41
C ASP A 3 21.15 5.91 0.83
N SER A 4 20.57 6.06 2.02
CA SER A 4 21.29 6.02 3.30
C SER A 4 21.80 4.62 3.64
N LEU A 5 21.02 3.58 3.31
CA LEU A 5 21.48 2.18 3.41
C LEU A 5 22.59 1.90 2.39
N ILE A 6 22.44 2.42 1.17
CA ILE A 6 23.41 2.21 0.09
C ILE A 6 24.74 2.90 0.39
N SER A 7 24.71 4.11 0.95
CA SER A 7 25.92 4.87 1.29
C SER A 7 26.61 4.41 2.58
N GLY A 8 26.00 3.51 3.35
CA GLY A 8 26.47 3.10 4.68
C GLY A 8 26.21 4.13 5.78
N ALA A 9 25.47 5.21 5.49
CA ALA A 9 25.08 6.20 6.50
C ALA A 9 23.99 5.68 7.47
N LEU A 10 23.29 4.62 7.10
CA LEU A 10 22.27 3.95 7.91
C LEU A 10 22.58 2.44 7.98
N SER A 11 22.63 1.88 9.19
CA SER A 11 22.86 0.45 9.38
C SER A 11 21.59 -0.40 9.32
N PHE A 12 20.46 0.14 9.80
CA PHE A 12 19.16 -0.54 9.83
C PHE A 12 18.06 0.42 9.41
N GLY A 13 17.17 -0.04 8.53
CA GLY A 13 15.97 0.67 8.12
C GLY A 13 14.75 -0.22 8.33
N VAL A 14 13.56 0.38 8.45
CA VAL A 14 12.30 -0.34 8.54
C VAL A 14 11.49 -0.07 7.28
N GLY A 15 10.99 -1.11 6.64
CA GLY A 15 10.21 -0.99 5.42
C GLY A 15 9.32 -2.19 5.15
N GLY A 16 8.58 -2.15 4.04
CA GLY A 16 7.78 -3.28 3.58
C GLY A 16 8.61 -4.33 2.83
N ALA A 17 8.11 -5.56 2.77
CA ALA A 17 8.78 -6.64 2.03
C ALA A 17 9.01 -6.31 0.53
N PRO A 18 8.05 -5.75 -0.24
CA PRO A 18 8.30 -5.46 -1.66
C PRO A 18 9.43 -4.45 -1.94
N PRO A 19 9.52 -3.27 -1.28
CA PRO A 19 10.65 -2.38 -1.49
C PRO A 19 11.97 -2.97 -0.99
N MET A 20 11.97 -3.80 0.07
CA MET A 20 13.17 -4.53 0.51
C MET A 20 13.65 -5.50 -0.57
N LEU A 21 12.77 -6.31 -1.16
CA LEU A 21 13.11 -7.23 -2.25
C LEU A 21 13.68 -6.50 -3.47
N THR A 22 13.10 -5.35 -3.81
CA THR A 22 13.60 -4.50 -4.91
C THR A 22 15.02 -3.97 -4.61
N LEU A 23 15.27 -3.55 -3.37
CA LEU A 23 16.57 -3.06 -2.94
C LEU A 23 17.62 -4.19 -2.89
N TRP A 24 17.24 -5.37 -2.39
CA TRP A 24 18.09 -6.55 -2.40
C TRP A 24 18.47 -6.95 -3.84
N ASP A 25 17.52 -7.03 -4.77
CA ASP A 25 17.80 -7.39 -6.16
C ASP A 25 18.82 -6.44 -6.81
N LYS A 26 18.71 -5.13 -6.54
CA LYS A 26 19.64 -4.11 -7.03
C LYS A 26 21.03 -4.14 -6.36
N THR A 27 21.13 -4.69 -5.15
CA THR A 27 22.37 -4.63 -4.35
C THR A 27 23.04 -5.98 -4.14
N ARG A 28 22.40 -7.09 -4.57
CA ARG A 28 22.86 -8.47 -4.30
C ARG A 28 24.23 -8.82 -4.89
N SER A 29 24.70 -8.12 -5.92
CA SER A 29 26.03 -8.30 -6.50
C SER A 29 27.11 -7.38 -5.90
N GLY A 30 26.76 -6.54 -4.92
CA GLY A 30 27.66 -5.55 -4.33
C GLY A 30 27.53 -5.47 -2.82
N ILE A 31 27.03 -4.34 -2.31
CA ILE A 31 26.91 -4.06 -0.87
C ILE A 31 25.93 -4.99 -0.13
N GLN A 32 25.07 -5.71 -0.85
CA GLN A 32 24.14 -6.72 -0.32
C GLN A 32 23.28 -6.24 0.85
N VAL A 33 22.35 -5.32 0.59
CA VAL A 33 21.30 -5.02 1.58
C VAL A 33 20.42 -6.26 1.75
N LYS A 34 20.18 -6.70 2.99
CA LYS A 34 19.43 -7.91 3.33
C LYS A 34 18.35 -7.60 4.37
N GLY A 35 17.27 -8.38 4.35
CA GLY A 35 16.32 -8.42 5.46
C GLY A 35 16.86 -9.19 6.66
N VAL A 36 16.57 -8.72 7.86
CA VAL A 36 17.04 -9.24 9.14
C VAL A 36 15.93 -9.99 9.86
N CYS A 37 14.77 -9.35 10.06
CA CYS A 37 13.65 -9.94 10.76
C CYS A 37 12.31 -9.30 10.38
N ALA A 38 11.21 -10.05 10.54
CA ALA A 38 9.88 -9.47 10.51
C ALA A 38 9.64 -8.65 11.78
N GLU A 39 9.09 -7.45 11.63
CA GLU A 39 8.79 -6.55 12.75
C GLU A 39 7.32 -6.64 13.12
N ALA A 40 6.41 -6.48 12.14
CA ALA A 40 4.98 -6.47 12.40
C ALA A 40 4.18 -7.26 11.34
N THR A 41 3.11 -7.91 11.81
CA THR A 41 2.07 -8.52 10.97
C THR A 41 0.75 -7.84 11.29
N MET A 42 0.29 -6.98 10.39
CA MET A 42 -0.99 -6.30 10.50
C MET A 42 -1.60 -6.17 9.11
N PRO A 43 -2.91 -6.43 8.94
CA PRO A 43 -3.55 -6.18 7.66
C PRO A 43 -3.61 -4.68 7.38
N LEU A 44 -3.33 -4.32 6.14
CA LEU A 44 -3.56 -3.01 5.55
C LEU A 44 -4.95 -3.03 4.93
N LEU A 45 -5.71 -1.94 5.07
CA LEU A 45 -7.07 -1.85 4.58
C LEU A 45 -7.17 -0.88 3.41
N LEU A 46 -7.83 -1.31 2.33
CA LEU A 46 -8.24 -0.43 1.24
C LEU A 46 -9.62 0.14 1.59
N ASN A 47 -9.63 1.31 2.22
CA ASN A 47 -10.84 1.98 2.66
C ASN A 47 -11.32 2.97 1.60
N THR A 48 -12.63 3.08 1.42
CA THR A 48 -13.23 4.04 0.50
C THR A 48 -14.40 4.75 1.15
N ARG A 49 -14.66 5.99 0.71
CA ARG A 49 -15.89 6.73 1.02
C ARG A 49 -16.91 6.68 -0.13
N ASN A 50 -16.59 6.00 -1.24
CA ASN A 50 -17.49 5.89 -2.38
C ASN A 50 -18.50 4.74 -2.15
N PRO A 51 -19.78 5.02 -1.89
CA PRO A 51 -20.77 3.99 -1.52
C PRO A 51 -21.10 3.02 -2.67
N SER A 52 -20.73 3.37 -3.91
CA SER A 52 -20.98 2.53 -5.09
C SER A 52 -19.98 1.38 -5.21
N LEU A 53 -18.79 1.50 -4.59
CA LEU A 53 -17.74 0.49 -4.65
C LEU A 53 -18.01 -0.59 -3.59
N LYS A 54 -18.08 -1.85 -4.00
CA LYS A 54 -18.24 -2.99 -3.10
C LYS A 54 -17.02 -3.91 -3.12
N THR A 55 -16.31 -3.90 -4.23
CA THR A 55 -15.10 -4.69 -4.47
C THR A 55 -14.07 -3.84 -5.21
N VAL A 56 -12.83 -4.31 -5.27
CA VAL A 56 -11.81 -3.69 -6.13
C VAL A 56 -12.20 -3.68 -7.60
N ALA A 57 -13.05 -4.62 -8.05
CA ALA A 57 -13.47 -4.69 -9.45
C ALA A 57 -14.39 -3.53 -9.87
N ASP A 58 -15.00 -2.84 -8.90
CA ASP A 58 -15.88 -1.70 -9.14
C ASP A 58 -15.08 -0.39 -9.36
N LEU A 59 -13.77 -0.39 -9.12
CA LEU A 59 -12.92 0.79 -9.27
C LEU A 59 -12.88 1.27 -10.73
N THR A 60 -12.95 2.59 -10.90
CA THR A 60 -12.95 3.26 -12.21
C THR A 60 -11.95 4.41 -12.25
N GLU A 61 -11.77 5.00 -13.43
CA GLU A 61 -10.97 6.22 -13.64
C GLU A 61 -11.40 7.44 -12.81
N LYS A 62 -12.63 7.42 -12.25
CA LYS A 62 -13.15 8.46 -11.36
C LYS A 62 -12.62 8.34 -9.93
N ASP A 63 -12.07 7.18 -9.57
CA ASP A 63 -11.58 6.92 -8.23
C ASP A 63 -10.11 7.35 -8.11
N LYS A 64 -9.76 7.94 -6.97
CA LYS A 64 -8.40 8.35 -6.63
C LYS A 64 -7.97 7.68 -5.34
N ILE A 65 -6.91 6.89 -5.46
CA ILE A 65 -6.44 5.98 -4.42
C ILE A 65 -5.15 6.53 -3.81
N ALA A 66 -5.18 6.95 -2.56
CA ALA A 66 -3.97 7.33 -1.85
C ALA A 66 -3.11 6.09 -1.53
N VAL A 67 -1.82 6.19 -1.83
CA VAL A 67 -0.77 5.22 -1.49
C VAL A 67 0.48 5.97 -1.05
N GLY A 68 1.36 5.33 -0.27
CA GLY A 68 2.59 5.98 0.19
C GLY A 68 3.53 6.41 -0.95
N ALA A 69 3.83 5.47 -1.86
CA ALA A 69 4.65 5.74 -3.04
C ALA A 69 4.09 4.95 -4.24
N VAL A 70 3.71 5.69 -5.30
CA VAL A 70 3.16 5.13 -6.54
C VAL A 70 4.10 4.05 -7.10
N LYS A 71 3.54 2.91 -7.52
CA LYS A 71 4.23 1.73 -8.10
C LYS A 71 5.28 1.03 -7.22
N VAL A 72 5.65 1.60 -6.07
CA VAL A 72 6.77 1.11 -5.27
C VAL A 72 6.35 0.62 -3.89
N SER A 73 5.42 1.32 -3.23
CA SER A 73 5.03 0.98 -1.86
C SER A 73 4.30 -0.36 -1.78
N ILE A 74 4.24 -0.92 -0.57
CA ILE A 74 3.50 -2.17 -0.32
C ILE A 74 2.04 -2.07 -0.78
N GLN A 75 1.39 -0.91 -0.56
CA GLN A 75 0.04 -0.62 -1.03
C GLN A 75 -0.08 -0.69 -2.55
N ALA A 76 0.86 -0.08 -3.27
CA ALA A 76 0.84 -0.10 -4.74
C ALA A 76 1.00 -1.53 -5.26
N ARG A 77 1.88 -2.34 -4.64
CA ARG A 77 2.04 -3.75 -5.01
C ARG A 77 0.82 -4.58 -4.68
N LEU A 78 0.19 -4.35 -3.54
CA LEU A 78 -1.06 -5.02 -3.17
C LEU A 78 -2.20 -4.66 -4.13
N LEU A 79 -2.30 -3.41 -4.59
CA LEU A 79 -3.25 -3.02 -5.65
C LEU A 79 -2.98 -3.75 -6.96
N GLN A 80 -1.70 -3.90 -7.34
CA GLN A 80 -1.33 -4.63 -8.55
C GLN A 80 -1.70 -6.12 -8.44
N MET A 81 -1.48 -6.72 -7.28
CA MET A 81 -1.90 -8.10 -6.99
C MET A 81 -3.43 -8.24 -6.98
N ALA A 82 -4.15 -7.27 -6.42
CA ALA A 82 -5.61 -7.25 -6.43
C ALA A 82 -6.17 -7.11 -7.85
N ALA A 83 -5.57 -6.27 -8.69
CA ALA A 83 -5.92 -6.12 -10.10
C ALA A 83 -5.69 -7.42 -10.88
N ALA A 84 -4.51 -8.04 -10.71
CA ALA A 84 -4.18 -9.31 -11.34
C ALA A 84 -5.17 -10.42 -10.92
N LYS A 85 -5.52 -10.50 -9.64
CA LYS A 85 -6.52 -11.46 -9.14
C LYS A 85 -7.92 -11.24 -9.71
N ALA A 86 -8.32 -10.00 -9.96
CA ALA A 86 -9.64 -9.64 -10.45
C ALA A 86 -9.78 -9.74 -11.97
N PHE A 87 -8.73 -9.41 -12.72
CA PHE A 87 -8.79 -9.22 -14.18
C PHE A 87 -7.76 -10.05 -14.97
N GLY A 88 -6.90 -10.80 -14.29
CA GLY A 88 -5.82 -11.60 -14.88
C GLY A 88 -4.45 -10.92 -14.81
N ASP A 89 -3.38 -11.72 -14.85
CA ASP A 89 -2.00 -11.26 -14.60
C ASP A 89 -1.53 -10.13 -15.54
N ALA A 90 -2.01 -10.10 -16.79
CA ALA A 90 -1.69 -9.04 -17.74
C ALA A 90 -2.21 -7.66 -17.30
N GLU A 91 -3.25 -7.62 -16.47
CA GLU A 91 -3.92 -6.41 -15.97
C GLU A 91 -3.36 -5.95 -14.62
N PHE A 92 -2.20 -6.47 -14.17
CA PHE A 92 -1.64 -6.10 -12.87
C PHE A 92 -1.48 -4.58 -12.69
N ALA A 93 -1.21 -3.83 -13.76
CA ALA A 93 -1.01 -2.38 -13.70
C ALA A 93 -2.32 -1.56 -13.81
N ARG A 94 -3.49 -2.20 -13.92
CA ARG A 94 -4.78 -1.55 -14.22
C ARG A 94 -5.12 -0.39 -13.28
N PHE A 95 -4.79 -0.51 -12.00
CA PHE A 95 -5.07 0.53 -11.00
C PHE A 95 -3.94 1.55 -10.81
N ASP A 96 -2.78 1.40 -11.44
CA ASP A 96 -1.62 2.28 -11.23
C ASP A 96 -1.98 3.75 -11.53
N ALA A 97 -2.76 3.99 -12.59
CA ALA A 97 -3.20 5.32 -13.01
C ALA A 97 -4.20 5.99 -12.03
N LEU A 98 -4.81 5.22 -11.14
CA LEU A 98 -5.72 5.72 -10.11
C LEU A 98 -4.98 6.21 -8.86
N THR A 99 -3.69 5.85 -8.74
CA THR A 99 -2.93 6.09 -7.50
C THR A 99 -2.37 7.50 -7.41
N VAL A 100 -2.39 8.06 -6.20
CA VAL A 100 -1.76 9.34 -5.85
C VAL A 100 -0.85 9.12 -4.65
N GLY A 101 0.38 9.64 -4.73
CA GLY A 101 1.36 9.57 -3.64
C GLY A 101 1.00 10.53 -2.51
N MET A 102 0.82 10.01 -1.29
CA MET A 102 0.46 10.81 -0.12
C MET A 102 0.98 10.15 1.16
N ASN A 103 1.45 10.93 2.13
CA ASN A 103 1.81 10.37 3.44
C ASN A 103 0.54 9.92 4.20
N SER A 104 0.69 8.94 5.10
CA SER A 104 -0.47 8.31 5.77
C SER A 104 -1.35 9.27 6.59
N PRO A 105 -0.79 10.23 7.37
CA PRO A 105 -1.60 11.25 8.03
C PRO A 105 -2.48 12.06 7.08
N ASP A 106 -1.91 12.57 5.99
CA ASP A 106 -2.62 13.41 5.02
C ASP A 106 -3.67 12.60 4.26
N ALA A 107 -3.34 11.37 3.86
CA ALA A 107 -4.28 10.46 3.18
C ALA A 107 -5.49 10.14 4.06
N SER A 108 -5.26 9.87 5.34
CA SER A 108 -6.33 9.61 6.31
C SER A 108 -7.20 10.84 6.57
N ALA A 109 -6.59 12.04 6.65
CA ALA A 109 -7.33 13.29 6.79
C ALA A 109 -8.16 13.62 5.55
N ALA A 110 -7.58 13.47 4.35
CA ALA A 110 -8.28 13.67 3.08
C ALA A 110 -9.47 12.72 2.95
N LEU A 111 -9.29 11.42 3.24
CA LEU A 111 -10.38 10.44 3.14
C LEU A 111 -11.51 10.77 4.12
N ARG A 112 -11.19 11.00 5.41
CA ARG A 112 -12.17 11.24 6.48
C ARG A 112 -12.92 12.56 6.36
N SER A 113 -12.28 13.61 5.87
CA SER A 113 -12.90 14.93 5.72
C SER A 113 -13.87 15.01 4.55
N GLY A 114 -13.79 14.10 3.59
CA GLY A 114 -14.54 14.21 2.33
C GLY A 114 -13.95 15.23 1.35
N ALA A 115 -12.90 15.97 1.73
CA ALA A 115 -12.30 17.00 0.90
C ALA A 115 -11.38 16.40 -0.18
N GLY A 116 -11.22 17.16 -1.27
CA GLY A 116 -10.33 16.78 -2.39
C GLY A 116 -10.79 15.57 -3.18
N GLU A 117 -9.93 15.12 -4.09
CA GLU A 117 -10.26 14.07 -5.06
C GLU A 117 -10.07 12.65 -4.51
N VAL A 118 -9.23 12.46 -3.49
CA VAL A 118 -8.95 11.15 -2.88
C VAL A 118 -10.20 10.59 -2.21
N ASN A 119 -10.81 9.60 -2.84
CA ASN A 119 -12.01 8.94 -2.33
C ASN A 119 -11.73 7.53 -1.78
N THR A 120 -10.49 7.04 -1.95
CA THR A 120 -10.05 5.72 -1.49
C THR A 120 -8.64 5.84 -0.92
N ASN A 121 -8.34 5.17 0.18
CA ASN A 121 -7.02 5.14 0.81
C ASN A 121 -6.62 3.71 1.09
N PHE A 122 -5.45 3.29 0.58
CA PHE A 122 -4.84 2.04 1.03
C PHE A 122 -4.03 2.33 2.29
N SER A 123 -4.72 2.26 3.41
CA SER A 123 -4.25 2.78 4.68
C SER A 123 -3.46 1.73 5.46
N LEU A 124 -2.80 2.21 6.51
CA LEU A 124 -2.02 1.39 7.43
C LEU A 124 -2.35 1.75 8.89
N PRO A 125 -2.12 0.87 9.86
CA PRO A 125 -2.30 1.17 11.27
C PRO A 125 -1.47 2.39 11.74
N PRO A 126 -2.01 3.27 12.59
CA PRO A 126 -3.36 3.24 13.17
C PRO A 126 -4.42 3.96 12.31
N PHE A 127 -4.02 4.64 11.22
CA PHE A 127 -4.88 5.53 10.42
C PHE A 127 -6.14 4.85 9.89
N GLN A 128 -5.99 3.62 9.40
CA GLN A 128 -7.10 2.82 8.87
C GLN A 128 -8.24 2.61 9.88
N TYR A 129 -7.92 2.52 11.18
CA TYR A 129 -8.91 2.34 12.24
C TYR A 129 -9.66 3.63 12.56
N ALA A 130 -9.06 4.78 12.30
CA ALA A 130 -9.73 6.06 12.44
C ALA A 130 -10.66 6.33 11.24
N GLU A 131 -10.31 5.85 10.05
CA GLU A 131 -11.10 5.99 8.83
C GLU A 131 -12.44 5.23 8.91
N ILE A 132 -12.40 3.94 9.27
CA ILE A 132 -13.61 3.09 9.36
C ILE A 132 -14.58 3.52 10.46
N LYS A 133 -14.17 4.41 11.36
CA LYS A 133 -15.06 5.00 12.38
C LYS A 133 -15.90 6.16 11.84
N VAL A 134 -15.57 6.68 10.66
CA VAL A 134 -16.34 7.74 10.01
C VAL A 134 -17.50 7.12 9.23
N PRO A 135 -18.76 7.56 9.46
CA PRO A 135 -19.92 7.06 8.72
C PRO A 135 -19.74 7.21 7.21
N GLY A 136 -20.07 6.14 6.46
CA GLY A 136 -19.95 6.10 5.00
C GLY A 136 -18.57 5.68 4.47
N ILE A 137 -17.57 5.49 5.35
CA ILE A 137 -16.30 4.84 4.98
C ILE A 137 -16.41 3.33 5.24
N HIS A 138 -16.04 2.52 4.25
CA HIS A 138 -15.98 1.06 4.36
C HIS A 138 -14.75 0.49 3.67
N THR A 139 -14.41 -0.76 3.99
CA THR A 139 -13.25 -1.47 3.44
C THR A 139 -13.65 -2.29 2.21
N LEU A 140 -12.93 -2.10 1.10
CA LEU A 140 -13.10 -2.88 -0.15
C LEU A 140 -12.32 -4.19 -0.15
N ALA A 141 -11.13 -4.17 0.44
CA ALA A 141 -10.25 -5.33 0.57
C ALA A 141 -9.26 -5.11 1.72
N SER A 142 -8.82 -6.19 2.35
CA SER A 142 -7.62 -6.18 3.19
C SER A 142 -6.43 -6.77 2.44
N SER A 143 -5.23 -6.42 2.86
CA SER A 143 -4.02 -7.04 2.35
C SER A 143 -3.97 -8.55 2.62
N ASN A 144 -4.62 -9.04 3.67
CA ASN A 144 -4.72 -10.49 3.92
C ASN A 144 -5.59 -11.18 2.86
N ASP A 145 -6.70 -10.57 2.43
CA ASP A 145 -7.56 -11.12 1.38
C ASP A 145 -6.83 -11.20 0.03
N ILE A 146 -5.97 -10.23 -0.23
CA ILE A 146 -5.13 -10.15 -1.43
C ILE A 146 -4.02 -11.20 -1.38
N MET A 147 -3.31 -11.29 -0.25
CA MET A 147 -2.17 -12.20 -0.06
C MET A 147 -2.60 -13.66 0.22
N GLY A 148 -3.88 -13.92 0.51
CA GLY A 148 -4.38 -15.24 0.89
C GLY A 148 -4.11 -15.63 2.35
N GLY A 149 -3.70 -14.68 3.19
CA GLY A 149 -3.41 -14.89 4.61
C GLY A 149 -2.58 -13.77 5.25
N PRO A 150 -2.25 -13.91 6.54
CA PRO A 150 -1.37 -12.98 7.23
C PRO A 150 0.01 -12.90 6.56
N HIS A 151 0.57 -11.70 6.50
CA HIS A 151 1.90 -11.42 5.93
C HIS A 151 2.60 -10.34 6.73
N THR A 152 3.92 -10.30 6.61
CA THR A 152 4.74 -9.25 7.17
C THR A 152 4.39 -7.90 6.54
N PHE A 153 3.94 -6.96 7.38
CA PHE A 153 3.69 -5.58 7.00
C PHE A 153 5.00 -4.81 6.95
N THR A 154 5.75 -4.82 8.06
CA THR A 154 7.06 -4.17 8.18
C THR A 154 8.12 -5.17 8.61
N MET A 155 9.33 -4.92 8.14
CA MET A 155 10.53 -5.67 8.44
C MET A 155 11.75 -4.76 8.49
N VAL A 156 12.80 -5.25 9.14
CA VAL A 156 14.14 -4.67 9.16
C VAL A 156 14.98 -5.29 8.06
#